data_AF-A0A095X587-F1
#
_entry.id   AF-A0A095X587-F1
#
_cell.length_a   1.000
_cell.length_b   1.000
_cell.length_c   1.000
_cell.angle_alpha   90.00
_cell.angle_beta   90.00
_cell.angle_gamma   90.00
#
_symmetry.space_group_name_H-M   'P 1'
#
loop_
_entity.id
_entity.type
_entity.pdbx_description
1 polymer ?
#
loop_
_entity_poly.entity_id
_entity_poly.type
_entity_poly.pdbx_seq_one_letter_code
_entity_poly.pdbx_strand_id
1 'polypeptide(L)'
;ATSFLFTCLSSIPFTFYGSAVAYALRSPTAVSIAAAALVPLAFFGNMFAPISATMLKIGMFTPMYGPSALSRYWLTDGAQSISQDPWFVQHDLWVGIVNILVWAAVFALATALLRRRTLERQ
;
A
#
# COMPACT_ATOMS: atom_id res chain seq x y z
N ALA A 1 14.33 2.17 15.34
CA ALA A 1 13.07 1.76 16.02
C ALA A 1 11.82 2.30 15.31
N THR A 2 11.78 3.58 14.93
CA THR A 2 10.59 4.21 14.35
C THR A 2 10.15 3.61 13.00
N SER A 3 11.08 3.33 12.06
CA SER A 3 10.75 2.66 10.79
C SER A 3 10.12 1.27 10.97
N PHE A 4 10.52 0.55 12.03
CA PHE A 4 9.97 -0.76 12.35
C PHE A 4 8.49 -0.64 12.74
N LEU A 5 8.15 0.31 13.61
CA LEU A 5 6.77 0.56 14.02
C LEU A 5 5.88 0.95 12.84
N PHE A 6 6.35 1.84 11.96
CA PHE A 6 5.59 2.21 10.77
C PHE A 6 5.42 1.04 9.79
N THR A 7 6.43 0.17 9.64
CA THR A 7 6.31 -1.05 8.84
C THR A 7 5.27 -2.00 9.44
N CYS A 8 5.26 -2.20 10.75
CA CYS A 8 4.25 -3.01 11.43
C CYS A 8 2.84 -2.40 11.26
N LEU A 9 2.69 -1.09 11.46
CA LEU A 9 1.41 -0.39 11.27
C LEU A 9 0.92 -0.46 9.83
N SER A 10 1.84 -0.45 8.86
CA SER A 10 1.53 -0.59 7.44
C SER A 10 0.89 -1.93 7.11
N SER A 11 1.10 -2.99 7.92
CA SER A 11 0.50 -4.31 7.69
C SER A 11 -1.02 -4.34 7.93
N ILE A 12 -1.54 -3.47 8.80
CA ILE A 12 -2.95 -3.43 9.21
C ILE A 12 -3.90 -3.26 8.01
N PRO A 13 -3.71 -2.25 7.12
CA PRO A 13 -4.51 -2.13 5.89
C PRO A 13 -4.53 -3.41 5.05
N PHE A 14 -3.41 -4.14 4.96
CA PHE A 14 -3.29 -5.30 4.09
C PHE A 14 -3.98 -6.54 4.65
N THR A 15 -4.18 -6.62 5.96
CA THR A 15 -5.06 -7.63 6.57
C THR A 15 -6.51 -7.46 6.08
N PHE A 16 -7.01 -6.23 6.01
CA PHE A 16 -8.33 -5.94 5.45
C PHE A 16 -8.38 -6.17 3.95
N TYR A 17 -7.34 -5.78 3.20
CA TYR A 17 -7.25 -6.06 1.77
C TYR A 17 -7.40 -7.55 1.45
N GLY A 18 -6.61 -8.42 2.11
CA GLY A 18 -6.69 -9.87 1.89
C GLY A 18 -8.07 -10.43 2.24
N SER A 19 -8.66 -9.93 3.32
CA SER A 19 -10.03 -10.30 3.72
C SER A 19 -11.07 -9.88 2.69
N ALA A 20 -10.98 -8.66 2.16
CA ALA A 20 -11.88 -8.16 1.13
C ALA A 20 -11.80 -9.01 -0.15
N VAL A 21 -10.58 -9.34 -0.61
CA VAL A 21 -10.39 -10.20 -1.79
C VAL A 21 -10.95 -11.61 -1.55
N ALA A 22 -10.75 -12.17 -0.37
CA ALA A 22 -11.30 -13.48 0.01
C ALA A 22 -12.83 -13.48 -0.03
N TYR A 23 -13.49 -12.46 0.53
CA TYR A 23 -14.95 -12.33 0.48
C TYR A 23 -15.49 -12.07 -0.93
N ALA A 24 -14.75 -11.34 -1.77
CA ALA A 24 -15.13 -11.05 -3.15
C ALA A 24 -15.07 -12.29 -4.05
N LEU A 25 -13.98 -13.05 -3.98
CA LEU A 25 -13.72 -14.17 -4.90
C LEU A 25 -14.26 -15.52 -4.41
N ARG A 26 -14.36 -15.73 -3.09
CA ARG A 26 -14.83 -16.98 -2.46
C ARG A 26 -14.16 -18.25 -3.01
N SER A 27 -12.88 -18.14 -3.36
CA SER A 27 -12.09 -19.20 -3.98
C SER A 27 -10.86 -19.52 -3.13
N PRO A 28 -10.40 -20.79 -3.08
CA PRO A 28 -9.10 -21.14 -2.51
C PRO A 28 -7.93 -20.35 -3.14
N THR A 29 -8.08 -19.91 -4.40
CA THR A 29 -7.07 -19.13 -5.12
C THR A 29 -7.06 -17.63 -4.77
N ALA A 30 -8.03 -17.16 -3.97
CA ALA A 30 -8.19 -15.73 -3.67
C ALA A 30 -6.95 -15.14 -2.97
N VAL A 31 -6.31 -15.92 -2.09
CA VAL A 31 -5.07 -15.49 -1.40
C VAL A 31 -3.94 -15.28 -2.39
N SER A 32 -3.75 -16.21 -3.34
CA SER A 32 -2.72 -16.09 -4.37
C SER A 32 -2.97 -14.90 -5.29
N ILE A 33 -4.23 -14.64 -5.66
CA ILE A 33 -4.60 -13.48 -6.47
C ILE A 33 -4.33 -12.18 -5.69
N ALA A 34 -4.71 -12.12 -4.41
CA ALA A 34 -4.46 -10.97 -3.56
C ALA A 34 -2.95 -10.66 -3.48
N ALA A 35 -2.12 -11.68 -3.25
CA ALA A 35 -0.68 -11.54 -3.18
C ALA A 35 -0.07 -11.11 -4.52
N ALA A 36 -0.46 -11.74 -5.63
CA ALA A 36 0.03 -11.42 -6.97
C ALA A 36 -0.31 -9.97 -7.37
N ALA A 37 -1.51 -9.49 -7.01
CA ALA A 37 -1.92 -8.12 -7.29
C ALA A 37 -1.13 -7.05 -6.51
N LEU A 38 -0.45 -7.40 -5.41
CA LEU A 38 0.43 -6.46 -4.70
C LEU A 38 1.72 -6.18 -5.46
N VAL A 39 2.18 -7.08 -6.33
CA VAL A 39 3.42 -6.91 -7.10
C VAL A 39 3.39 -5.64 -7.97
N PRO A 40 2.42 -5.44 -8.88
CA PRO A 40 2.35 -4.21 -9.67
C PRO A 40 2.15 -2.99 -8.77
N LEU A 41 1.38 -3.10 -7.68
CA LEU A 41 1.20 -2.00 -6.72
C LEU A 41 2.53 -1.61 -6.05
N ALA A 42 3.39 -2.56 -5.73
CA ALA A 42 4.70 -2.30 -5.13
C ALA A 42 5.68 -1.65 -6.12
N PHE A 43 5.52 -1.86 -7.43
CA PHE A 43 6.20 -1.04 -8.45
C PHE A 43 5.73 0.42 -8.38
N PHE A 44 4.43 0.68 -8.32
CA PHE A 44 3.89 2.05 -8.13
C PHE A 44 4.34 2.67 -6.80
N GLY A 45 4.53 1.85 -5.77
CA GLY A 45 5.09 2.26 -4.48
C GLY A 45 6.60 2.51 -4.49
N ASN A 46 7.29 2.30 -5.62
CA ASN A 46 8.74 2.51 -5.71
C ASN A 46 9.56 1.57 -4.79
N MET A 47 9.08 0.32 -4.58
CA MET A 47 9.78 -0.69 -3.76
C MET A 47 10.79 -1.51 -4.54
N PHE A 48 10.46 -1.91 -5.77
CA PHE A 48 11.30 -2.83 -6.54
C PHE A 48 12.36 -2.11 -7.37
N ALA A 49 11.97 -1.00 -8.01
CA ALA A 49 12.87 -0.19 -8.81
C ALA A 49 12.46 1.28 -8.70
N PRO A 50 13.42 2.22 -8.76
CA PRO A 50 13.16 3.63 -8.92
C PRO A 50 12.25 3.90 -10.12
N ILE A 51 11.15 4.62 -9.91
CA ILE A 51 10.25 5.10 -10.97
C ILE A 51 10.47 6.60 -11.21
N SER A 52 9.89 7.16 -12.27
CA SER A 52 10.02 8.59 -12.54
C SER A 52 9.27 9.44 -11.50
N ALA A 53 9.68 10.70 -11.32
CA ALA A 53 9.01 11.62 -10.41
C ALA A 53 7.51 11.81 -10.75
N THR A 54 7.15 11.82 -12.04
CA THR A 54 5.76 11.86 -12.48
C THR A 54 5.01 10.60 -12.07
N MET A 55 5.64 9.43 -12.20
CA MET A 55 5.02 8.18 -11.80
C MET A 55 4.86 8.09 -10.27
N LEU A 56 5.78 8.66 -9.47
CA LEU A 56 5.60 8.79 -8.02
C LEU A 56 4.38 9.63 -7.65
N LYS A 57 4.09 10.71 -8.38
CA LYS A 57 2.89 11.53 -8.17
C LYS A 57 1.59 10.77 -8.44
N ILE A 58 1.63 9.77 -9.33
CA ILE A 58 0.51 8.86 -9.56
C ILE A 58 0.52 7.76 -8.48
N GLY A 59 1.70 7.23 -8.18
CA GLY A 59 1.95 6.18 -7.21
C GLY A 59 1.44 6.54 -5.82
N MET A 60 1.46 7.81 -5.43
CA MET A 60 0.94 8.28 -4.14
C MET A 60 -0.55 8.00 -3.90
N PHE A 61 -1.29 7.69 -4.96
CA PHE A 61 -2.69 7.26 -4.87
C PHE A 61 -2.85 5.76 -4.75
N THR A 62 -1.77 4.97 -4.75
CA THR A 62 -1.81 3.51 -4.59
C THR A 62 -1.57 3.11 -3.12
N PRO A 63 -2.09 1.95 -2.68
CA PRO A 63 -1.95 1.52 -1.28
C PRO A 63 -0.52 1.19 -0.88
N MET A 64 0.39 0.95 -1.83
CA MET A 64 1.77 0.59 -1.52
C MET A 64 2.66 1.79 -1.26
N TYR A 65 2.32 2.98 -1.74
CA TYR A 65 3.18 4.15 -1.62
C TYR A 65 3.57 4.51 -0.19
N GLY A 66 2.60 4.62 0.72
CA GLY A 66 2.87 4.95 2.13
C GLY A 66 3.80 3.93 2.81
N PRO A 67 3.49 2.61 2.78
CA PRO A 67 4.38 1.57 3.29
C PRO A 67 5.81 1.64 2.72
N SER A 68 5.94 1.87 1.41
CA SER A 68 7.24 1.97 0.75
C SER A 68 8.04 3.21 1.17
N ALA A 69 7.35 4.33 1.38
CA ALA A 69 7.98 5.57 1.83
C ALA A 69 8.42 5.49 3.30
N LEU A 70 7.51 5.06 4.19
CA LEU A 70 7.72 5.09 5.63
C LEU A 70 8.70 4.03 6.13
N SER A 71 8.80 2.89 5.46
CA SER A 71 9.74 1.81 5.84
C SER A 71 11.21 2.25 5.77
N ARG A 72 11.54 3.19 4.88
CA ARG A 72 12.90 3.73 4.71
C ARG A 72 13.07 5.19 5.12
N TYR A 73 11.99 5.89 5.48
CA TYR A 73 11.99 7.34 5.75
C TYR A 73 13.12 7.78 6.69
N TRP A 74 13.26 7.13 7.85
CA TRP A 74 14.26 7.48 8.86
C TRP A 74 15.69 7.08 8.48
N LEU A 75 15.85 6.21 7.49
CA LEU A 75 17.17 5.84 6.97
C LEU A 75 17.62 6.81 5.88
N THR A 76 16.68 7.36 5.11
CA THR A 76 16.97 8.23 3.96
C THR A 76 16.67 9.71 4.22
N ASP A 77 16.30 10.08 5.45
CA ASP A 77 15.81 11.41 5.82
C ASP A 77 14.74 11.95 4.85
N GLY A 78 13.84 11.05 4.42
CA GLY A 78 12.76 11.36 3.49
C GLY A 78 13.15 11.34 2.01
N ALA A 79 14.42 11.10 1.65
CA ALA A 79 14.82 10.98 0.26
C ALA A 79 14.27 9.68 -0.37
N GLN A 80 13.66 9.79 -1.55
CA GLN A 80 13.22 8.66 -2.36
C GLN A 80 13.93 8.67 -3.71
N SER A 81 14.54 7.54 -4.08
CA SER A 81 15.20 7.41 -5.39
C SER A 81 14.19 7.45 -6.55
N ILE A 82 14.57 8.11 -7.63
CA ILE A 82 13.84 8.16 -8.91
C ILE A 82 14.74 7.71 -10.05
N SER A 83 14.14 7.30 -11.17
CA SER A 83 14.86 6.75 -12.33
C SER A 83 15.54 7.79 -13.24
N GLN A 84 15.42 9.07 -12.93
CA GLN A 84 15.89 10.18 -13.76
C GLN A 84 16.48 11.27 -12.87
N ASP A 85 17.30 12.16 -13.44
CA ASP A 85 17.80 13.36 -12.75
C ASP A 85 16.65 14.14 -12.06
N PRO A 86 16.77 14.57 -10.79
CA PRO A 86 17.98 14.59 -9.94
C PRO A 86 18.26 13.30 -9.14
N TRP A 87 17.74 12.15 -9.57
CA TRP A 87 17.90 10.80 -8.97
C TRP A 87 17.26 10.58 -7.60
N PHE A 88 16.87 11.66 -6.92
CA PHE A 88 16.14 11.62 -5.65
C PHE A 88 15.10 12.73 -5.59
N VAL A 89 14.00 12.47 -4.88
CA VAL A 89 13.01 13.49 -4.51
C VAL A 89 12.83 13.48 -3.00
N GLN A 90 12.62 14.67 -2.43
CA GLN A 90 12.29 14.78 -1.02
C GLN A 90 10.82 14.45 -0.82
N HIS A 91 10.57 13.54 0.12
CA HIS A 91 9.23 13.11 0.48
C HIS A 91 8.88 13.57 1.89
N ASP A 92 7.69 14.13 2.05
CA ASP A 92 7.18 14.53 3.36
C ASP A 92 6.57 13.33 4.09
N LEU A 93 6.91 13.19 5.38
CA LEU A 93 6.42 12.10 6.23
C LEU A 93 4.89 11.97 6.23
N TRP A 94 4.19 13.11 6.27
CA TRP A 94 2.74 13.15 6.42
C TRP A 94 2.01 12.52 5.23
N VAL A 95 2.57 12.59 4.02
CA VAL A 95 1.95 12.04 2.81
C VAL A 95 1.88 10.51 2.91
N GLY A 96 2.95 9.87 3.37
CA GLY A 96 2.96 8.43 3.63
C GLY A 96 1.96 8.02 4.71
N ILE A 97 1.85 8.81 5.78
CA ILE A 97 0.88 8.56 6.87
C ILE A 97 -0.56 8.67 6.35
N VAL A 98 -0.90 9.75 5.64
CA VAL A 98 -2.23 9.96 5.07
C VAL A 98 -2.58 8.84 4.08
N ASN A 99 -1.64 8.44 3.23
CA ASN A 99 -1.84 7.34 2.30
C ASN A 99 -2.24 6.03 3.02
N ILE A 100 -1.53 5.64 4.08
CA ILE A 100 -1.86 4.44 4.87
C ILE A 100 -3.24 4.57 5.50
N LEU A 101 -3.56 5.72 6.11
CA LEU A 101 -4.85 5.92 6.78
C LEU A 101 -6.03 5.85 5.81
N VAL A 102 -5.90 6.48 4.64
CA VAL A 102 -6.93 6.46 3.59
C VAL A 102 -7.14 5.03 3.09
N TRP A 103 -6.07 4.31 2.75
CA TRP A 103 -6.19 2.94 2.24
C TRP A 103 -6.64 1.94 3.30
N ALA A 104 -6.27 2.15 4.58
CA ALA A 104 -6.84 1.39 5.69
C ALA A 104 -8.36 1.55 5.75
N ALA A 105 -8.87 2.79 5.66
CA ALA A 105 -10.30 3.06 5.66
C ALA A 105 -11.00 2.43 4.44
N VAL A 106 -10.41 2.55 3.25
CA VAL A 106 -10.94 1.96 2.01
C VAL A 106 -11.04 0.44 2.13
N PHE A 107 -9.98 -0.24 2.57
CA PHE A 107 -9.99 -1.70 2.70
C PHE A 107 -10.90 -2.19 3.82
N ALA A 108 -10.96 -1.47 4.95
CA ALA A 108 -11.89 -1.79 6.03
C ALA A 108 -13.35 -1.66 5.58
N LEU A 109 -13.69 -0.57 4.85
CA LEU A 109 -15.01 -0.37 4.29
C LEU A 109 -15.35 -1.45 3.25
N ALA A 110 -14.43 -1.75 2.33
CA ALA A 110 -14.62 -2.80 1.34
C ALA A 110 -14.88 -4.16 2.01
N THR A 111 -14.10 -4.50 3.04
CA THR A 111 -14.28 -5.72 3.83
C THR A 111 -15.65 -5.74 4.48
N ALA A 112 -16.07 -4.65 5.13
CA ALA A 112 -17.38 -4.57 5.79
C ALA A 112 -18.55 -4.75 4.80
N LEU A 113 -18.49 -4.10 3.64
CA LEU A 113 -19.52 -4.19 2.61
C LEU A 113 -19.60 -5.59 1.98
N LEU A 114 -18.45 -6.18 1.63
CA LEU A 114 -18.40 -7.51 1.02
C LEU A 114 -18.78 -8.62 2.00
N ARG A 115 -18.42 -8.47 3.27
CA ARG A 115 -18.86 -9.36 4.35
C ARG A 115 -20.38 -9.33 4.50
N ARG A 116 -21.00 -8.14 4.58
CA ARG A 116 -22.47 -8.00 4.69
C ARG A 116 -23.19 -8.69 3.54
N ARG A 117 -22.79 -8.40 2.30
CA ARG A 117 -23.34 -9.05 1.09
C ARG A 117 -23.17 -10.57 1.09
N THR A 118 -22.17 -11.08 1.80
CA THR A 118 -21.93 -12.52 1.88
C THR A 118 -22.87 -13.19 2.87
N LEU A 119 -23.12 -12.55 4.01
CA LEU A 119 -24.06 -13.03 5.01
C LEU A 119 -25.52 -12.94 4.54
N GLU A 120 -25.88 -11.90 3.76
CA GLU A 120 -27.24 -11.75 3.21
C GLU A 120 -27.61 -12.78 2.12
N ARG A 121 -26.62 -13.49 1.56
CA ARG A 121 -26.79 -14.48 0.49
C ARG A 121 -26.68 -15.92 0.97
N GLN A 122 -26.47 -16.14 2.27
CA GLN A 122 -26.47 -17.44 2.94
C GLN A 122 -27.79 -17.64 3.66
#